data_AF-L7MR92-F1
#
_entry.id   AF-L7MR92-F1
#
_cell.length_a   1.000
_cell.length_b   1.000
_cell.length_c   1.000
_cell.angle_alpha   90.00
_cell.angle_beta   90.00
_cell.angle_gamma   90.00
#
_symmetry.space_group_name_H-M   'P 1'
#
loop_
_entity.id
_entity.type
_entity.pdbx_description
1 polymer ?
#
loop_
_entity_poly.entity_id
_entity_poly.type
_entity_poly.pdbx_seq_one_letter_code
_entity_poly.pdbx_strand_id
1 'polypeptide(L)'
;EDKEEAVQTFSYLCDLIESNYPIVLGPNNTNLPKIFSIIAEVEMHEAIKHEDPCAKRLANVVRQVQTSGGLWTECIAQLSPEQQAAIQELLNSA
;
A
#
# COMPACT_ATOMS: atom_id res chain seq x y z
N GLU A 1 -4.79 -13.39 17.02
CA GLU A 1 -5.12 -12.02 17.42
C GLU A 1 -4.55 -11.00 16.43
N ASP A 2 -3.24 -10.98 16.19
CA ASP A 2 -2.58 -9.95 15.35
C ASP A 2 -3.12 -9.75 13.92
N LYS A 3 -3.66 -10.78 13.27
CA LYS A 3 -4.20 -10.66 11.90
C LYS A 3 -5.48 -9.83 11.83
N GLU A 4 -6.35 -9.88 12.84
CA GLU A 4 -7.56 -9.05 12.86
C GLU A 4 -7.21 -7.57 13.13
N GLU A 5 -6.25 -7.31 14.02
CA GLU A 5 -5.73 -5.96 14.27
C GLU A 5 -5.02 -5.38 13.04
N ALA A 6 -4.28 -6.21 12.28
CA ALA A 6 -3.67 -5.82 11.02
C ALA A 6 -4.75 -5.34 10.03
N VAL A 7 -5.80 -6.13 9.81
CA VAL A 7 -6.90 -5.76 8.91
C VAL A 7 -7.56 -4.45 9.34
N GLN A 8 -7.80 -4.24 10.63
CA GLN A 8 -8.37 -2.98 11.14
C GLN A 8 -7.42 -1.79 10.93
N THR A 9 -6.14 -1.96 11.25
CA THR A 9 -5.11 -0.92 11.11
C THR A 9 -4.94 -0.50 9.65
N PHE A 10 -4.87 -1.46 8.73
CA PHE A 10 -4.74 -1.18 7.30
C PHE A 10 -6.02 -0.62 6.69
N SER A 11 -7.19 -1.05 7.17
CA SER A 11 -8.45 -0.43 6.76
C SER A 11 -8.50 1.06 7.17
N TYR A 12 -8.04 1.39 8.37
CA TYR A 12 -7.93 2.77 8.81
C TYR A 12 -6.87 3.56 8.02
N LEU A 13 -5.72 2.96 7.71
CA LEU A 13 -4.72 3.58 6.83
C LEU A 13 -5.32 3.92 5.46
N CYS A 14 -6.08 3.00 4.87
CA CYS A 14 -6.80 3.26 3.62
C CYS A 14 -7.80 4.41 3.77
N ASP A 15 -8.56 4.49 4.88
CA ASP A 15 -9.49 5.60 5.12
C ASP A 15 -8.77 6.96 5.09
N LEU A 16 -7.58 7.03 5.71
CA LEU A 16 -6.77 8.25 5.76
C LEU A 16 -6.20 8.65 4.40
N ILE A 17 -5.74 7.68 3.61
CA ILE A 17 -5.20 7.92 2.27
C ILE A 17 -6.32 8.33 1.30
N GLU A 18 -7.43 7.61 1.30
CA GLU A 18 -8.58 7.88 0.42
C GLU A 18 -9.24 9.23 0.75
N SER A 19 -9.23 9.64 2.02
CA SER A 19 -9.69 10.97 2.45
C SER A 19 -8.70 12.10 2.11
N ASN A 20 -7.59 11.77 1.44
CA ASN A 20 -6.49 12.69 1.10
C ASN A 20 -5.98 13.45 2.34
N TYR A 21 -5.87 12.76 3.48
CA TYR A 21 -5.48 13.38 4.73
C TYR A 21 -4.00 13.79 4.68
N PRO A 22 -3.66 15.10 4.63
CA PRO A 22 -2.32 15.55 4.25
C PRO A 22 -1.21 15.08 5.18
N ILE A 23 -1.55 14.79 6.45
CA ILE A 23 -0.60 14.36 7.48
C ILE A 23 -0.07 12.96 7.18
N VAL A 24 -0.90 12.04 6.68
CA VAL A 24 -0.47 10.66 6.39
C VAL A 24 0.41 10.61 5.16
N LEU A 25 0.06 11.36 4.12
CA LEU A 25 0.85 11.43 2.89
C LEU A 25 2.15 12.23 3.05
N GLY A 26 2.20 13.12 4.05
CA GLY A 26 3.30 14.04 4.25
C GLY A 26 3.31 15.18 3.21
N PRO A 27 4.10 16.24 3.44
CA PRO A 27 4.26 17.31 2.47
C PRO A 27 4.72 16.76 1.12
N ASN A 28 4.03 17.12 0.04
CA ASN A 28 4.33 16.63 -1.32
C ASN A 28 4.46 15.09 -1.41
N ASN A 29 3.62 14.35 -0.67
CA ASN A 29 3.58 12.89 -0.70
C ASN A 29 4.86 12.16 -0.25
N THR A 30 5.70 12.82 0.55
CA THR A 30 6.98 12.30 1.04
C THR A 30 6.88 11.00 1.84
N ASN A 31 5.71 10.65 2.38
CA ASN A 31 5.51 9.38 3.09
C ASN A 31 5.11 8.22 2.17
N LEU A 32 4.75 8.47 0.90
CA LEU A 32 4.28 7.41 0.00
C LEU A 32 5.29 6.27 -0.21
N PRO A 33 6.60 6.51 -0.38
CA PRO A 33 7.55 5.41 -0.52
C PRO A 33 7.57 4.49 0.71
N LYS A 34 7.42 5.06 1.91
CA LYS A 34 7.33 4.28 3.15
C LYS A 34 6.01 3.51 3.23
N ILE A 35 4.90 4.12 2.83
CA ILE A 35 3.59 3.46 2.73
C ILE A 35 3.69 2.27 1.77
N PHE A 36 4.33 2.43 0.61
CA PHE A 36 4.58 1.35 -0.35
C PHE A 36 5.36 0.19 0.25
N SER A 37 6.41 0.50 1.03
CA SER A 37 7.17 -0.54 1.74
C SER A 37 6.26 -1.31 2.70
N ILE A 38 5.42 -0.62 3.45
CA ILE A 38 4.49 -1.26 4.40
C ILE A 38 3.48 -2.15 3.65
N ILE A 39 2.92 -1.69 2.54
CA ILE A 39 1.98 -2.48 1.73
C ILE A 39 2.65 -3.75 1.20
N ALA A 40 3.90 -3.64 0.73
CA ALA A 40 4.66 -4.79 0.25
C ALA A 40 4.90 -5.82 1.36
N GLU A 41 5.27 -5.38 2.56
CA GLU A 41 5.46 -6.27 3.73
C GLU A 41 4.17 -6.99 4.12
N VAL A 42 3.02 -6.32 4.04
CA VAL A 42 1.70 -6.92 4.34
C VAL A 42 1.38 -8.06 3.40
N GLU A 43 1.64 -7.85 2.10
CA GLU A 43 1.42 -8.85 1.07
C GLU A 43 2.38 -10.04 1.26
N MET A 44 3.68 -9.78 1.48
CA MET A 44 4.70 -10.83 1.68
C MET A 44 4.42 -11.72 2.90
N HIS A 45 3.80 -11.16 3.95
CA HIS A 45 3.51 -11.89 5.19
C HIS A 45 2.09 -12.45 5.26
N GLU A 46 1.28 -12.30 4.19
CA GLU A 46 -0.13 -12.72 4.17
C GLU A 46 -0.89 -12.20 5.41
N ALA A 47 -0.60 -10.95 5.79
CA ALA A 47 -1.22 -10.31 6.95
C ALA A 47 -2.68 -9.96 6.68
N ILE A 48 -3.04 -9.77 5.40
CA ILE A 48 -4.39 -9.54 4.89
C ILE A 48 -4.66 -10.56 3.79
N LYS A 49 -5.85 -11.18 3.80
CA LYS A 49 -6.23 -12.12 2.74
C LYS A 49 -6.72 -11.35 1.52
N HIS A 50 -6.52 -11.88 0.32
CA HIS A 50 -7.02 -11.26 -0.92
C HIS A 50 -8.56 -11.11 -0.95
N GLU A 51 -9.27 -11.91 -0.17
CA GLU A 51 -10.73 -11.83 0.00
C GLU A 51 -11.17 -10.63 0.85
N ASP A 52 -10.27 -10.10 1.69
CA ASP A 52 -10.59 -8.98 2.55
C ASP A 52 -10.80 -7.71 1.72
N PRO A 53 -11.85 -6.91 2.00
CA PRO A 53 -12.06 -5.63 1.33
C PRO A 53 -10.84 -4.70 1.41
N CYS A 54 -10.03 -4.84 2.47
CA CYS A 54 -8.82 -4.08 2.69
C CYS A 54 -7.78 -4.30 1.57
N ALA A 55 -7.60 -5.53 1.07
CA ALA A 55 -6.63 -5.83 0.01
C ALA A 55 -6.92 -5.03 -1.27
N LYS A 56 -8.20 -4.96 -1.66
CA LYS A 56 -8.66 -4.15 -2.82
C LYS A 56 -8.40 -2.66 -2.62
N ARG A 57 -8.58 -2.15 -1.41
CA ARG A 57 -8.32 -0.74 -1.08
C ARG A 57 -6.83 -0.42 -1.17
N LEU A 58 -5.97 -1.29 -0.62
CA LEU A 58 -4.52 -1.15 -0.73
C LEU A 58 -4.06 -1.17 -2.20
N ALA A 59 -4.59 -2.09 -3.01
CA ALA A 59 -4.28 -2.13 -4.44
C ALA A 59 -4.73 -0.85 -5.17
N ASN A 60 -5.89 -0.28 -4.82
CA ASN A 60 -6.35 0.99 -5.40
C ASN A 60 -5.44 2.18 -5.04
N VAL A 61 -4.92 2.22 -3.80
CA VAL A 61 -3.90 3.22 -3.42
C VAL A 61 -2.67 3.10 -4.31
N VAL A 62 -2.16 1.89 -4.51
CA VAL A 62 -1.00 1.65 -5.38
C VAL A 62 -1.29 2.05 -6.83
N ARG A 63 -2.45 1.66 -7.38
CA ARG A 63 -2.89 2.01 -8.75
C ARG A 63 -3.02 3.52 -8.95
N GLN A 64 -3.50 4.24 -7.94
CA GLN A 64 -3.60 5.70 -8.02
C GLN A 64 -2.22 6.33 -8.20
N VAL A 65 -1.21 5.84 -7.48
CA VAL A 65 0.17 6.34 -7.60
C VAL A 65 0.79 5.97 -8.95
N GLN A 66 0.44 4.82 -9.55
CA GLN A 66 0.89 4.43 -10.91
C GLN A 66 0.53 5.47 -11.97
N THR A 67 -0.55 6.24 -11.79
CA THR A 67 -0.94 7.31 -12.73
C THR A 67 0.05 8.48 -12.73
N SER A 68 0.85 8.63 -11.66
CA SER A 68 1.92 9.63 -11.55
C SER A 68 3.27 8.97 -11.78
N GLY A 69 3.74 8.97 -13.04
CA GLY A 69 4.95 8.22 -13.43
C GLY A 69 6.20 8.52 -12.59
N GLY A 70 6.46 9.79 -12.27
CA GLY A 70 7.63 10.16 -11.45
C GLY A 70 7.54 9.65 -10.01
N LEU A 71 6.37 9.80 -9.39
CA LEU A 71 6.12 9.36 -8.01
C LEU A 71 6.09 7.83 -7.90
N TRP A 72 5.54 7.15 -8.91
CA TRP A 72 5.59 5.71 -9.03
C TRP A 72 7.03 5.19 -9.08
N THR A 73 7.86 5.77 -9.98
CA THR A 73 9.27 5.37 -10.08
C THR A 73 10.01 5.59 -8.76
N GLU A 74 9.76 6.70 -8.07
CA GLU A 74 10.36 6.97 -6.76
C GLU A 74 9.95 5.93 -5.71
N CYS A 75 8.66 5.60 -5.61
CA CYS A 75 8.16 4.63 -4.64
C CYS A 75 8.73 3.22 -4.91
N ILE A 76 8.72 2.78 -6.18
CA ILE A 76 9.22 1.45 -6.56
C ILE A 76 10.74 1.33 -6.40
N ALA A 77 11.50 2.39 -6.69
CA ALA A 77 12.96 2.37 -6.60
C ALA A 77 13.47 2.19 -5.15
N GLN A 78 12.65 2.47 -4.14
CA GLN A 78 12.98 2.28 -2.73
C GLN A 78 12.69 0.87 -2.22
N LEU A 79 11.98 0.05 -2.99
CA LEU A 79 11.62 -1.32 -2.62
C LEU A 79 12.69 -2.32 -3.03
N SER A 80 12.86 -3.37 -2.22
CA SER A 80 13.64 -4.55 -2.62
C SER A 80 12.98 -5.29 -3.78
N PRO A 81 13.71 -6.15 -4.54
CA PRO A 81 13.10 -6.95 -5.60
C PRO A 81 11.94 -7.83 -5.13
N GLU A 82 12.01 -8.35 -3.90
CA GLU A 82 10.95 -9.15 -3.28
C GLU A 82 9.71 -8.30 -2.99
N GLN A 83 9.90 -7.12 -2.43
CA GLN A 83 8.83 -6.15 -2.19
C GLN A 83 8.18 -5.67 -3.50
N GLN A 84 8.98 -5.45 -4.55
CA GLN A 84 8.46 -5.10 -5.88
C GLN A 84 7.58 -6.22 -6.45
N ALA A 85 8.01 -7.49 -6.30
CA ALA A 85 7.22 -8.64 -6.73
C ALA A 85 5.90 -8.73 -5.97
N ALA A 86 5.92 -8.53 -4.65
CA ALA A 86 4.71 -8.51 -3.82
C ALA A 86 3.73 -7.40 -4.26
N ILE A 87 4.21 -6.19 -4.55
CA ILE A 87 3.36 -5.13 -5.10
C ILE A 87 2.73 -5.53 -6.44
N GLN A 88 3.46 -6.22 -7.32
CA GLN A 88 2.89 -6.73 -8.57
C GLN A 88 1.85 -7.81 -8.33
N GLU A 89 2.09 -8.71 -7.37
CA GLU A 89 1.13 -9.74 -6.98
C GLU A 89 -0.18 -9.15 -6.48
N LEU A 90 -0.11 -8.21 -5.53
CA LEU A 90 -1.26 -7.46 -5.02
C LEU A 90 -2.06 -6.79 -6.14
N LEU A 91 -1.37 -6.18 -7.12
CA LEU A 91 -2.01 -5.51 -8.25
C LEU A 91 -2.71 -6.48 -9.22
N ASN A 92 -2.28 -7.74 -9.27
CA ASN A 92 -2.84 -8.77 -10.14
C ASN A 92 -3.97 -9.55 -9.45
N SER A 93 -3.95 -9.67 -8.12
CA SER A 93 -4.91 -10.43 -7.33
C SER A 93 -6.17 -9.64 -6.93
N ALA A 94 -6.08 -8.30 -6.88
CA ALA A 94 -7.09 -7.42 -6.29
C ALA A 94 -8.04 -6.70 -7.26
#